data_AF-A0A6J6QV05-F1
#
_entry.id   AF-A0A6J6QV05-F1
#
_cell.length_a   1.000
_cell.length_b   1.000
_cell.length_c   1.000
_cell.angle_alpha   90.00
_cell.angle_beta   90.00
_cell.angle_gamma   90.00
#
_symmetry.space_group_name_H-M   'P 1'
#
loop_
_entity.id
_entity.type
_entity.pdbx_description
1 polymer ?
#
loop_
_entity_poly.entity_id
_entity_poly.type
_entity_poly.pdbx_seq_one_letter_code
_entity_poly.pdbx_strand_id
1 'polypeptide(L)' 'MLTQGGNILTVRPNVVVLAAGNPEIEGKLREGGVEVHIFAGDNVAVKGDGGPTCLTAPLLRLP' A
#
# COMPACT_ATOMS: atom_id res chain seq x y z
N MET A 1 6.78 -12.83 -5.85
CA MET A 1 6.85 -11.62 -6.69
C MET A 1 5.42 -11.22 -6.98
N LEU A 2 5.00 -10.06 -6.44
CA LEU A 2 4.17 -8.99 -7.00
C LEU A 2 4.41 -7.80 -6.05
N THR A 3 5.38 -6.90 -6.32
CA THR A 3 5.38 -5.72 -7.23
C THR A 3 4.27 -4.70 -6.90
N GLN A 4 4.50 -3.44 -7.28
CA GLN A 4 3.83 -2.24 -6.75
C GLN A 4 4.19 -1.87 -5.30
N GLY A 5 5.31 -2.38 -4.78
CA GLY A 5 5.78 -2.11 -3.41
C GLY A 5 6.08 -0.65 -3.09
N GLY A 6 6.39 0.18 -4.09
CA GLY A 6 6.51 1.63 -3.93
C GLY A 6 5.17 2.39 -3.94
N ASN A 7 4.07 1.71 -4.27
CA ASN A 7 2.75 2.31 -4.47
C ASN A 7 1.88 2.06 -3.24
N ILE A 8 2.24 2.69 -2.13
CA ILE A 8 1.61 2.52 -0.82
C ILE A 8 0.63 3.68 -0.59
N LEU A 9 -0.60 3.37 -0.16
CA LEU A 9 -1.58 4.40 0.18
C LEU A 9 -1.54 4.68 1.68
N THR A 10 -1.12 5.87 2.08
CA THR A 10 -1.30 6.33 3.46
C THR A 10 -2.76 6.74 3.70
N VAL A 11 -3.37 6.32 4.81
CA VAL A 11 -4.76 6.70 5.16
C VAL A 11 -4.82 7.68 6.33
N ARG A 12 -3.80 7.66 7.20
CA ARG A 12 -3.51 8.65 8.25
C ARG A 12 -2.01 8.54 8.61
N PRO A 13 -1.42 9.47 9.37
CA PRO A 13 -0.01 9.37 9.76
C PRO A 13 0.34 7.99 10.32
N ASN A 14 1.41 7.38 9.79
CA ASN A 14 1.89 6.05 10.13
C ASN A 14 0.88 4.90 9.98
N VAL A 15 -0.16 5.05 9.15
CA VAL A 15 -1.08 3.95 8.81
C VAL A 15 -1.28 3.88 7.31
N VAL A 16 -1.01 2.71 6.74
CA VAL A 16 -0.92 2.52 5.29
C VAL A 16 -1.64 1.27 4.81
N VAL A 17 -1.98 1.27 3.52
CA VAL A 17 -2.46 0.11 2.76
C VAL A 17 -1.38 -0.29 1.77
N LEU A 18 -0.95 -1.55 1.83
CA LEU A 18 0.08 -2.15 0.97
C LEU A 18 -0.50 -3.35 0.22
N ALA A 19 -0.18 -3.49 -1.07
CA ALA A 19 -0.51 -4.68 -1.83
C ALA A 19 0.26 -5.91 -1.29
N ALA A 20 -0.43 -7.03 -1.13
CA ALA A 20 0.17 -8.29 -0.72
C ALA A 20 1.35 -8.69 -1.63
N GLY A 21 2.32 -9.43 -1.09
CA GLY A 21 3.47 -9.91 -1.85
C GLY A 21 4.74 -9.07 -1.75
N ASN A 22 4.76 -8.05 -0.88
CA ASN A 22 5.91 -7.16 -0.63
C ASN A 22 6.46 -7.29 0.82
N PRO A 23 6.95 -8.48 1.25
CA PRO A 23 7.29 -8.76 2.66
C PRO A 23 8.47 -7.94 3.20
N GLU A 24 9.47 -7.61 2.36
CA GLU A 24 10.59 -6.76 2.80
C GLU A 24 10.13 -5.33 3.12
N ILE A 25 9.21 -4.79 2.30
CA ILE A 25 8.66 -3.45 2.49
C ILE A 25 7.71 -3.45 3.69
N GLU A 26 6.86 -4.46 3.81
CA GLU A 26 6.01 -4.65 4.99
C GLU A 26 6.86 -4.68 6.27
N GLY A 27 7.95 -5.46 6.28
CA GLY A 27 8.88 -5.53 7.41
C GLY A 27 9.46 -4.17 7.78
N LYS A 28 10.06 -3.46 6.80
CA LYS A 28 10.64 -2.12 7.01
C LYS A 28 9.62 -1.09 7.53
N LEU A 29 8.39 -1.13 7.01
CA LEU A 29 7.31 -0.25 7.47
C LEU A 29 6.95 -0.55 8.94
N ARG A 30 6.74 -1.83 9.27
CA ARG A 30 6.40 -2.26 10.63
C ARG A 30 7.51 -1.96 11.62
N GLU A 31 8.77 -2.19 11.25
CA GLU A 31 9.96 -1.82 12.03
C GLU A 31 10.04 -0.30 12.28
N GLY A 32 9.63 0.50 11.29
CA GLY A 32 9.50 1.96 11.40
C GLY A 32 8.29 2.44 12.23
N GLY A 33 7.52 1.54 12.84
CA GLY A 33 6.34 1.88 13.64
C GLY A 33 5.08 2.21 12.83
N VAL A 34 5.02 1.79 11.56
CA VAL A 34 3.86 1.99 10.69
C VAL A 34 2.89 0.82 10.82
N GLU A 35 1.61 1.13 11.03
CA GLU A 35 0.50 0.16 10.91
C GLU A 35 0.24 -0.14 9.43
N VAL A 36 0.36 -1.42 9.05
CA VAL A 36 0.20 -1.87 7.66
C VAL A 36 -1.04 -2.75 7.51
N HIS A 37 -2.01 -2.29 6.72
CA HIS A 37 -3.13 -3.09 6.22
C HIS A 37 -2.76 -3.70 4.86
N ILE A 38 -2.98 -5.01 4.73
CA ILE A 38 -2.66 -5.74 3.50
C ILE A 38 -3.90 -5.87 2.61
N PHE A 39 -3.71 -5.60 1.32
CA PHE A 39 -4.73 -5.69 0.27
C PHE A 39 -4.38 -6.81 -0.73
N ALA A 40 -5.32 -7.72 -0.98
CA ALA A 40 -5.16 -8.79 -1.97
C ALA A 40 -5.36 -8.24 -3.40
N GLY A 41 -4.25 -7.92 -4.07
CA GLY A 41 -4.24 -7.16 -5.32
C GLY A 41 -4.15 -8.01 -6.61
N ASP A 42 -4.15 -9.34 -6.54
CA ASP A 42 -3.76 -10.21 -7.67
C ASP A 42 -4.56 -9.98 -8.97
N ASN A 43 -5.83 -9.60 -8.85
CA ASN A 43 -6.71 -9.41 -10.01
C ASN A 43 -6.86 -7.96 -10.45
N VAL A 44 -6.46 -7.00 -9.63
CA VAL A 44 -6.75 -5.57 -9.83
C VAL A 44 -5.49 -4.73 -9.87
N ALA A 45 -4.56 -4.95 -8.94
CA ALA A 45 -3.31 -4.21 -8.87
C ALA A 45 -2.28 -4.77 -9.85
N VAL A 46 -2.10 -6.08 -9.82
CA VAL A 46 -1.08 -6.80 -10.57
C VAL A 46 -1.34 -6.77 -12.07
N LYS A 47 -2.56 -7.12 -12.47
CA LYS A 47 -2.96 -7.16 -13.87
C LYS A 47 -3.06 -5.77 -14.48
N GLY A 48 -3.39 -4.76 -13.66
CA GLY A 48 -3.48 -3.35 -14.05
C GLY A 48 -2.18 -2.56 -13.86
N ASP A 49 -1.10 -3.19 -13.41
CA ASP A 49 0.20 -2.59 -13.09
C ASP A 49 0.12 -1.32 -12.21
N GLY A 50 -0.73 -1.33 -11.20
CA GLY A 50 -0.94 -0.20 -10.29
C GLY A 50 -1.20 -0.63 -8.85
N GLY A 51 -0.76 0.15 -7.86
CA GLY A 51 -1.00 -0.14 -6.45
C GLY A 51 -2.13 0.67 -5.81
N PRO A 52 -2.33 0.53 -4.49
CA PRO A 52 -3.32 1.26 -3.71
C PRO A 52 -3.46 2.76 -4.00
N THR A 53 -2.35 3.48 -4.25
CA THR A 53 -2.40 4.90 -4.57
C THR A 53 -2.94 5.16 -5.97
N CYS A 54 -2.58 4.33 -6.96
CA CYS A 54 -3.14 4.44 -8.33
C CYS A 54 -4.64 4.13 -8.38
N LEU A 55 -5.13 3.31 -7.45
CA LEU A 55 -6.54 2.91 -7.37
C LEU A 55 -7.41 3.91 -6.61
N THR A 56 -6.83 5.00 -6.11
CA THR A 56 -7.55 5.98 -5.29
C THR A 56 -7.34 7.41 -5.76
N ALA A 57 -8.36 8.25 -5.55
CA ALA A 57 -8.33 9.68 -5.79
C ALA A 57 -8.87 10.39 -4.54
N PRO A 58 -8.02 10.69 -3.54
CA PRO A 58 -8.46 11.29 -2.29
C PRO A 58 -9.14 12.65 -2.51
N LEU A 59 -10.38 12.80 -2.00
CA LEU A 59 -11.13 14.05 -2.12
C LEU A 59 -10.78 15.07 -1.03
N LEU A 60 -10.43 14.58 0.16
CA LEU A 60 -10.07 15.38 1.32
C LEU A 60 -9.02 14.64 2.16
N ARG A 61 -8.00 15.36 2.61
CA ARG A 61 -7.09 14.94 3.67
C ARG A 61 -6.98 16.07 4.68
N LEU A 62 -7.17 15.73 5.95
CA LEU A 62 -6.98 16.70 7.04
C LEU A 62 -5.47 16.92 7.27
N PRO A 63 -5.08 18.13 7.72
CA PRO A 63 -3.72 18.41 8.16
C PRO A 63 -3.24 17.49 9.28
#